data_AF-A0A853IWR3-F1
#
_entry.id   AF-A0A853IWR3-F1
#
_cell.length_a   1.000
_cell.length_b   1.000
_cell.length_c   1.000
_cell.angle_alpha   90.00
_cell.angle_beta   90.00
_cell.angle_gamma   90.00
#
_symmetry.space_group_name_H-M   'P 1'
#
loop_
_entity.id
_entity.type
_entity.pdbx_description
1 polymer ?
#
loop_
_entity_poly.entity_id
_entity_poly.type
_entity_poly.pdbx_seq_one_letter_code
_entity_poly.pdbx_strand_id
1 'polypeptide(L)'
;MACLATSAAWAQTLFLDLNNAGSEIAVMQWHVDPAQRPAGQRGMVYERLARQNGLVGGAGARANNTELYVVPSFERITPEARAAVMRAAVENERLSLLAQDCAAPEPGKRPSGCDTVWDDLRRTELEREAATGHYGFEDLQRELEAVLAQVPQFDRLVVSGHHEGGYFRGELASVTREQWQTLFARIQRQAAAPFTLYALGCHTALPSVVRELFVPLLAHPRQTLIVGAEAYAPTRFEARNLSFMDEALTLQTTIHQHRADLRGFQQRLRRHRWPVALWLDGQYEAQDYAEAVPLPAAVAPDAAAMSQRD
;
A
#
# COMPACT_ATOMS: atom_id res chain seq x y z
N MET A 1 -0.59 42.10 18.58
CA MET A 1 0.22 40.96 18.09
C MET A 1 -0.38 39.68 18.62
N ALA A 2 -1.26 39.04 17.84
CA ALA A 2 -1.78 37.72 18.18
C ALA A 2 -0.76 36.67 17.70
N CYS A 3 -0.23 35.87 18.62
CA CYS A 3 0.49 34.65 18.25
C CYS A 3 -0.53 33.73 17.57
N LEU A 4 -0.44 33.60 16.24
CA LEU A 4 -1.06 32.50 15.52
C LEU A 4 -0.34 31.23 15.97
N ALA A 5 -0.92 30.54 16.94
CA ALA A 5 -0.56 29.16 17.23
C ALA A 5 -0.83 28.36 15.96
N THR A 6 0.23 28.04 15.23
CA THR A 6 0.17 27.05 14.15
C THR A 6 -0.21 25.74 14.82
N SER A 7 -1.48 25.35 14.72
CA SER A 7 -1.90 24.00 15.04
C SER A 7 -1.00 23.07 14.23
N ALA A 8 -0.19 22.26 14.90
CA ALA A 8 0.60 21.24 14.23
C ALA A 8 -0.36 20.44 13.35
N ALA A 9 -0.18 20.51 12.02
CA ALA A 9 -1.05 19.82 11.08
C ALA A 9 -0.95 18.32 11.38
N TRP A 10 -2.10 17.68 11.60
CA TRP A 10 -2.14 16.26 11.92
C TRP A 10 -1.81 15.47 10.66
N ALA A 11 -0.84 14.56 10.75
CA ALA A 11 -0.57 13.65 9.63
C ALA A 11 -1.64 12.56 9.64
N GLN A 12 -2.44 12.46 8.57
CA GLN A 12 -3.49 11.45 8.48
C GLN A 12 -3.09 10.46 7.38
N THR A 13 -3.10 9.18 7.74
CA THR A 13 -2.69 8.09 6.85
C THR A 13 -3.91 7.26 6.48
N LEU A 14 -4.16 7.12 5.19
CA LEU A 14 -5.10 6.16 4.64
C LEU A 14 -4.31 4.91 4.21
N PHE A 15 -4.70 3.74 4.70
CA PHE A 15 -4.14 2.45 4.33
C PHE A 15 -5.19 1.64 3.57
N LEU A 16 -4.92 1.35 2.30
CA LEU A 16 -5.69 0.43 1.47
C LEU A 16 -5.05 -0.96 1.55
N ASP A 17 -5.65 -1.82 2.36
CA ASP A 17 -5.20 -3.16 2.68
C ASP A 17 -5.84 -4.18 1.72
N LEU A 18 -5.27 -4.33 0.53
CA LEU A 18 -5.78 -5.36 -0.39
C LEU A 18 -5.27 -6.75 0.02
N ASN A 19 -4.20 -6.82 0.81
CA ASN A 19 -3.42 -8.03 1.04
C ASN A 19 -3.35 -8.45 2.50
N ASN A 20 -4.35 -8.12 3.34
CA ASN A 20 -4.41 -8.48 4.76
C ASN A 20 -3.09 -8.21 5.52
N ALA A 21 -2.52 -7.02 5.34
CA ALA A 21 -1.18 -6.64 5.74
C ALA A 21 -1.08 -6.23 7.22
N GLY A 22 -1.57 -7.08 8.12
CA GLY A 22 -1.64 -6.78 9.56
C GLY A 22 -0.29 -6.36 10.20
N SER A 23 0.83 -6.87 9.70
CA SER A 23 2.17 -6.47 10.15
C SER A 23 2.58 -5.06 9.69
N GLU A 24 2.23 -4.66 8.46
CA GLU A 24 2.49 -3.31 7.93
C GLU A 24 1.61 -2.28 8.65
N ILE A 25 0.36 -2.64 8.90
CA ILE A 25 -0.58 -1.82 9.68
C ILE A 25 -0.06 -1.61 11.11
N ALA A 26 0.49 -2.64 11.74
CA ALA A 26 1.05 -2.52 13.08
C ALA A 26 2.27 -1.56 13.12
N VAL A 27 3.13 -1.57 12.11
CA VAL A 27 4.21 -0.56 11.98
C VAL A 27 3.62 0.84 11.96
N MET A 28 2.55 1.07 11.21
CA MET A 28 1.94 2.40 11.12
C MET A 28 1.25 2.83 12.41
N GLN A 29 0.56 1.91 13.08
CA GLN A 29 -0.02 2.17 14.38
C GLN A 29 1.04 2.62 15.39
N TRP A 30 2.29 2.13 15.30
CA TRP A 30 3.39 2.62 16.15
C TRP A 30 3.90 4.00 15.79
N HIS A 31 3.89 4.36 14.51
CA HIS A 31 4.21 5.73 14.09
C HIS A 31 3.14 6.71 14.54
N VAL A 32 1.89 6.26 14.63
CA VAL A 32 0.79 7.03 15.19
C VAL A 32 0.88 7.10 16.71
N ASP A 33 1.11 5.96 17.37
CA ASP A 33 1.19 5.85 18.82
C ASP A 33 2.53 5.29 19.31
N PRO A 34 3.55 6.15 19.49
CA PRO A 34 4.81 5.75 20.09
C PRO A 34 4.67 5.18 21.51
N ALA A 35 3.59 5.46 22.25
CA ALA A 35 3.38 4.92 23.59
C ALA A 35 3.02 3.43 23.56
N GLN A 36 2.52 2.93 22.43
CA GLN A 36 2.31 1.50 22.20
C GLN A 36 3.61 0.75 21.85
N ARG A 37 4.76 1.44 21.75
CA ARG A 37 6.05 0.82 21.44
C ARG A 37 6.56 0.02 22.64
N PRO A 38 6.79 -1.31 22.52
CA PRO A 38 7.38 -2.08 23.61
C PRO A 38 8.80 -1.58 23.89
N ALA A 39 9.13 -1.39 25.17
CA ALA A 39 10.45 -0.96 25.58
C ALA A 39 11.51 -2.01 25.14
N GLY A 40 12.41 -1.60 24.23
CA GLY A 40 13.72 -2.23 24.09
C GLY A 40 13.96 -3.16 22.89
N GLN A 41 12.99 -3.54 22.05
CA GLN A 41 13.27 -4.48 20.95
C GLN A 41 12.47 -4.21 19.67
N ARG A 42 13.08 -3.47 18.72
CA ARG A 42 12.51 -3.29 17.38
C ARG A 42 12.32 -4.63 16.65
N GLY A 43 13.24 -5.58 16.79
CA GLY A 43 13.23 -6.86 16.05
C GLY A 43 12.25 -7.93 16.57
N MET A 44 12.18 -8.14 17.89
CA MET A 44 11.35 -9.21 18.48
C MET A 44 9.85 -8.93 18.44
N VAL A 45 9.46 -7.67 18.25
CA VAL A 45 8.05 -7.27 18.28
C VAL A 45 7.39 -7.51 16.91
N TYR A 46 8.13 -7.35 15.81
CA TYR A 46 7.63 -7.68 14.48
C TYR A 46 7.36 -9.17 14.30
N GLU A 47 8.24 -10.02 14.85
CA GLU A 47 8.06 -11.47 14.84
C GLU A 47 6.90 -11.91 15.77
N ARG A 48 6.72 -11.23 16.92
CA ARG A 48 5.59 -11.47 17.82
C ARG A 48 4.26 -11.02 17.23
N LEU A 49 4.20 -9.85 16.59
CA LEU A 49 3.03 -9.35 15.87
C LEU A 49 2.67 -10.23 14.67
N ALA A 50 3.64 -10.61 13.84
CA ALA A 50 3.41 -11.56 12.75
C ALA A 50 2.84 -12.90 13.26
N ARG A 51 3.25 -13.33 14.46
CA ARG A 51 2.71 -14.53 15.15
C ARG A 51 1.38 -14.28 15.90
N GLN A 52 1.05 -13.04 16.26
CA GLN A 52 -0.13 -12.65 17.05
C GLN A 52 -1.27 -12.06 16.23
N ASN A 53 -1.07 -11.76 14.94
CA ASN A 53 -1.99 -11.00 14.08
C ASN A 53 -3.26 -11.76 13.59
N GLY A 54 -3.86 -12.53 14.50
CA GLY A 54 -5.31 -12.57 14.64
C GLY A 54 -5.84 -11.48 15.58
N LEU A 55 -5.05 -10.50 16.02
CA LEU A 55 -5.48 -9.47 16.99
C LEU A 55 -4.64 -8.19 16.87
N VAL A 56 -5.10 -7.20 16.09
CA VAL A 56 -4.96 -5.80 16.53
C VAL A 56 -6.34 -5.16 16.41
N GLY A 57 -6.90 -4.80 17.56
CA GLY A 57 -8.27 -4.34 17.70
C GLY A 57 -8.46 -2.87 17.32
N GLY A 58 -9.68 -2.57 16.89
CA GLY A 58 -10.33 -1.26 16.93
C GLY A 58 -10.00 -0.30 15.79
N ALA A 59 -11.05 0.20 15.13
CA ALA A 59 -10.95 1.37 14.27
C ALA A 59 -10.34 2.56 15.03
N GLY A 60 -9.36 3.23 14.40
CA GLY A 60 -8.76 4.47 14.88
C GLY A 60 -7.85 4.32 16.09
N ALA A 61 -6.60 3.87 15.87
CA ALA A 61 -5.54 4.15 16.84
C ALA A 61 -5.26 5.66 16.79
N ARG A 62 -5.66 6.39 17.85
CA ARG A 62 -5.35 7.81 18.02
C ARG A 62 -4.26 7.96 19.06
N ALA A 63 -3.11 8.48 18.65
CA ALA A 63 -2.17 9.08 19.55
C ALA A 63 -1.33 10.12 18.81
N ASN A 64 -0.83 11.10 19.55
CA ASN A 64 0.19 12.06 19.11
C ASN A 64 0.01 12.64 17.70
N ASN A 65 -1.11 13.36 17.48
CA ASN A 65 -1.35 14.20 16.29
C ASN A 65 -1.28 13.46 14.94
N THR A 66 -1.45 12.15 14.94
CA THR A 66 -1.44 11.32 13.72
C THR A 66 -2.64 10.37 13.77
N GLU A 67 -3.29 10.05 12.65
CA GLU A 67 -4.43 9.13 12.61
C GLU A 67 -4.27 8.13 11.45
N LEU A 68 -4.61 6.86 11.69
CA LEU A 68 -4.56 5.80 10.70
C LEU A 68 -5.97 5.28 10.41
N TYR A 69 -6.33 5.32 9.13
CA TYR A 69 -7.58 4.78 8.60
C TYR A 69 -7.26 3.59 7.72
N VAL A 70 -7.86 2.43 8.00
CA VAL A 70 -7.60 1.18 7.27
C VAL A 70 -8.87 0.76 6.53
N VAL A 71 -8.73 0.46 5.24
CA VAL A 71 -9.80 -0.06 4.38
C VAL A 71 -9.32 -1.30 3.64
N PRO A 72 -10.04 -2.44 3.68
CA PRO A 72 -11.19 -2.73 4.53
C PRO A 72 -10.87 -2.61 6.02
N SER A 73 -11.83 -2.15 6.82
CA SER A 73 -11.63 -2.03 8.25
C SER A 73 -11.49 -3.40 8.93
N PHE A 74 -10.81 -3.44 10.08
CA PHE A 74 -10.76 -4.66 10.92
C PHE A 74 -12.12 -5.02 11.54
N GLU A 75 -13.08 -4.11 11.52
CA GLU A 75 -14.42 -4.35 12.07
C GLU A 75 -15.26 -5.20 11.12
N ARG A 76 -15.14 -4.95 9.81
CA ARG A 76 -15.91 -5.71 8.82
C ARG A 76 -15.35 -7.11 8.61
N ILE A 77 -14.03 -7.23 8.48
CA ILE A 77 -13.37 -8.52 8.37
C ILE A 77 -12.83 -8.88 9.73
N THR A 78 -13.60 -9.68 10.46
CA THR A 78 -13.29 -10.09 11.83
C THR A 78 -11.91 -10.75 11.91
N PRO A 79 -11.27 -10.78 13.08
CA PRO A 79 -9.95 -11.39 13.18
C PRO A 79 -9.95 -12.89 12.88
N GLU A 80 -11.06 -13.59 13.18
CA GLU A 80 -11.27 -14.98 12.80
C GLU A 80 -11.34 -15.14 11.27
N ALA A 81 -12.10 -14.27 10.59
CA ALA A 81 -12.15 -14.22 9.13
C ALA A 81 -10.78 -13.93 8.51
N ARG A 82 -10.02 -12.96 9.04
CA ARG A 82 -8.65 -12.68 8.60
C ARG A 82 -7.73 -13.88 8.76
N ALA A 83 -7.83 -14.61 9.87
CA ALA A 83 -7.06 -15.83 10.09
C ALA A 83 -7.46 -16.94 9.10
N ALA A 84 -8.74 -17.06 8.75
CA ALA A 84 -9.21 -18.00 7.73
C ALA A 84 -8.69 -17.64 6.33
N VAL A 85 -8.76 -16.36 5.94
CA VAL A 85 -8.17 -15.83 4.70
C VAL A 85 -6.68 -16.15 4.63
N MET A 86 -5.93 -15.91 5.70
CA MET A 86 -4.49 -16.22 5.76
C MET A 86 -4.19 -17.70 5.53
N ARG A 87 -4.94 -18.59 6.19
CA ARG A 87 -4.76 -20.05 6.00
C ARG A 87 -5.06 -20.46 4.57
N ALA A 88 -6.17 -19.97 4.01
CA ALA A 88 -6.55 -20.24 2.63
C ALA A 88 -5.50 -19.70 1.64
N ALA A 89 -4.93 -18.52 1.88
CA ALA A 89 -3.90 -17.93 1.04
C ALA A 89 -2.59 -18.72 1.05
N VAL A 90 -2.11 -19.14 2.23
CA VAL A 90 -0.90 -19.99 2.35
C VAL A 90 -1.10 -21.32 1.62
N GLU A 91 -2.27 -21.94 1.77
CA GLU A 91 -2.58 -23.19 1.07
C GLU A 91 -2.73 -22.97 -0.44
N ASN A 92 -3.34 -21.87 -0.87
CA ASN A 92 -3.45 -21.50 -2.27
C ASN A 92 -2.08 -21.27 -2.93
N GLU A 93 -1.13 -20.63 -2.23
CA GLU A 93 0.25 -20.45 -2.69
C GLU A 93 0.94 -21.82 -2.86
N ARG A 94 0.82 -22.70 -1.87
CA ARG A 94 1.36 -24.07 -1.92
C ARG A 94 0.79 -24.85 -3.12
N LEU A 95 -0.53 -24.80 -3.32
CA LEU A 95 -1.20 -25.47 -4.42
C LEU A 95 -0.88 -24.85 -5.78
N SER A 96 -0.66 -23.54 -5.85
CA SER A 96 -0.27 -22.84 -7.08
C SER A 96 1.10 -23.29 -7.58
N LEU A 97 2.04 -23.57 -6.67
CA LEU A 97 3.33 -24.17 -7.03
C LEU A 97 3.16 -25.57 -7.62
N LEU A 98 2.32 -26.42 -7.01
CA LEU A 98 2.01 -27.74 -7.56
C LEU A 98 1.27 -27.67 -8.90
N ALA A 99 0.42 -26.65 -9.09
CA ALA A 99 -0.30 -26.45 -10.33
C ALA A 99 0.61 -26.05 -11.50
N GLN A 100 1.77 -25.44 -11.24
CA GLN A 100 2.78 -25.20 -12.27
C GLN A 100 3.31 -26.51 -12.84
N ASP A 101 3.50 -27.54 -12.01
CA ASP A 101 3.88 -28.88 -12.47
C ASP A 101 2.77 -29.56 -13.30
N CYS A 102 1.52 -29.11 -13.12
CA CYS A 102 0.37 -29.55 -13.90
C CYS A 102 0.21 -28.85 -15.25
N ALA A 103 0.92 -27.74 -15.48
CA ALA A 103 1.00 -27.07 -16.77
C ALA A 103 1.98 -27.84 -17.68
N ALA A 104 1.62 -29.06 -18.07
CA ALA A 104 2.47 -29.90 -18.91
C ALA A 104 2.75 -29.20 -20.26
N PRO A 105 4.02 -29.13 -20.71
CA PRO A 105 4.36 -28.57 -22.01
C PRO A 105 3.95 -29.49 -23.18
N GLU A 106 3.67 -30.78 -22.93
CA GLU A 106 3.22 -31.73 -23.95
C GLU A 106 1.68 -31.76 -24.04
N PRO A 107 1.08 -31.37 -25.19
CA PRO A 107 -0.35 -31.46 -25.41
C PRO A 107 -0.88 -32.89 -25.17
N GLY A 108 -1.87 -33.03 -24.30
CA GLY A 108 -2.58 -34.28 -24.07
C GLY A 108 -2.03 -35.18 -22.96
N LYS A 109 -0.95 -34.80 -22.27
CA LYS A 109 -0.45 -35.52 -21.08
C LYS A 109 -0.56 -34.65 -19.82
N ARG A 110 -1.71 -34.72 -19.14
CA ARG A 110 -1.82 -34.18 -17.78
C ARG A 110 -1.24 -35.19 -16.78
N PRO A 111 -0.30 -34.80 -15.90
CA PRO A 111 0.14 -35.66 -14.81
C PRO A 111 -1.04 -36.14 -13.94
N SER A 112 -0.95 -37.35 -13.40
CA SER A 112 -1.96 -37.89 -12.49
C SER A 112 -2.08 -37.02 -11.23
N GLY A 113 -3.31 -36.70 -10.80
CA GLY A 113 -3.56 -35.88 -9.61
C GLY A 113 -3.73 -34.38 -9.89
N CYS A 114 -3.54 -33.93 -11.13
CA CYS A 114 -3.71 -32.52 -11.46
C CYS A 114 -5.14 -32.01 -11.29
N ASP A 115 -6.16 -32.81 -11.61
CA ASP A 115 -7.55 -32.41 -11.38
C ASP A 115 -7.81 -32.14 -9.89
N THR A 116 -7.25 -32.95 -8.99
CA THR A 116 -7.31 -32.72 -7.54
C THR A 116 -6.61 -31.42 -7.12
N VAL A 117 -5.45 -31.09 -7.71
CA VAL A 117 -4.76 -29.82 -7.43
C VAL A 117 -5.63 -28.63 -7.84
N TRP A 118 -6.28 -28.70 -9.01
CA TRP A 118 -7.18 -27.64 -9.47
C TRP A 118 -8.46 -27.53 -8.63
N ASP A 119 -9.04 -28.66 -8.23
CA ASP A 119 -10.20 -28.71 -7.32
C ASP A 119 -9.86 -28.12 -5.95
N ASP A 120 -8.69 -28.46 -5.41
CA ASP A 120 -8.19 -27.93 -4.14
C ASP A 120 -7.91 -26.43 -4.25
N LEU A 121 -7.31 -25.96 -5.36
CA LEU A 121 -7.13 -24.53 -5.62
C LEU A 121 -8.48 -23.81 -5.57
N ARG A 122 -9.47 -24.34 -6.29
CA ARG A 122 -10.81 -23.75 -6.31
C ARG A 122 -11.45 -23.75 -4.93
N ARG A 123 -11.29 -24.83 -4.16
CA ARG A 123 -11.78 -24.91 -2.77
C ARG A 123 -11.16 -23.80 -1.91
N THR A 124 -9.83 -23.63 -1.95
CA THR A 124 -9.17 -22.59 -1.15
C THR A 124 -9.60 -21.18 -1.55
N GLU A 125 -9.84 -20.91 -2.83
CA GLU A 125 -10.40 -19.64 -3.29
C GLU A 125 -11.80 -19.40 -2.72
N LEU A 126 -12.67 -20.41 -2.75
CA LEU A 126 -14.03 -20.33 -2.21
C LEU A 126 -14.03 -20.16 -0.69
N GLU A 127 -13.14 -20.85 0.02
CA GLU A 127 -12.95 -20.67 1.48
C GLU A 127 -12.52 -19.24 1.80
N ARG A 128 -11.60 -18.67 1.01
CA ARG A 128 -11.18 -17.27 1.13
C ARG A 128 -12.33 -16.31 0.87
N GLU A 129 -13.09 -16.51 -0.21
CA GLU A 129 -14.26 -15.69 -0.55
C GLU A 129 -15.33 -15.75 0.53
N ALA A 130 -15.61 -16.93 1.08
CA ALA A 130 -16.55 -17.10 2.17
C ALA A 130 -16.06 -16.39 3.45
N ALA A 131 -14.76 -16.50 3.77
CA ALA A 131 -14.16 -15.85 4.92
C ALA A 131 -14.21 -14.32 4.82
N THR A 132 -14.08 -13.74 3.63
CA THR A 132 -14.24 -12.28 3.44
C THR A 132 -15.69 -11.83 3.33
N GLY A 133 -16.67 -12.75 3.34
CA GLY A 133 -18.08 -12.43 3.08
C GLY A 133 -18.30 -11.91 1.66
N HIS A 134 -17.54 -12.44 0.68
CA HIS A 134 -17.52 -12.01 -0.71
C HIS A 134 -17.11 -10.54 -0.90
N TYR A 135 -16.23 -10.04 -0.04
CA TYR A 135 -15.71 -8.68 -0.13
C TYR A 135 -15.18 -8.37 -1.53
N GLY A 136 -15.76 -7.38 -2.19
CA GLY A 136 -15.41 -6.98 -3.55
C GLY A 136 -15.03 -5.52 -3.70
N PHE A 137 -14.79 -5.10 -4.93
CA PHE A 137 -14.48 -3.70 -5.25
C PHE A 137 -15.58 -2.72 -4.81
N GLU A 138 -16.86 -3.09 -4.93
CA GLU A 138 -17.98 -2.24 -4.51
C GLU A 138 -17.97 -1.99 -3.00
N ASP A 139 -17.56 -2.99 -2.21
CA ASP A 139 -17.42 -2.87 -0.77
C ASP A 139 -16.23 -2.00 -0.38
N LEU A 140 -15.09 -2.22 -1.05
CA LEU A 140 -13.90 -1.38 -0.95
C LEU A 140 -14.24 0.09 -1.22
N GLN A 141 -14.96 0.35 -2.30
CA GLN A 141 -15.36 1.71 -2.65
C GLN A 141 -16.28 2.31 -1.59
N ARG A 142 -17.27 1.56 -1.09
CA ARG A 142 -18.22 2.04 -0.09
C ARG A 142 -17.54 2.37 1.25
N GLU A 143 -16.62 1.53 1.71
CA GLU A 143 -15.87 1.80 2.93
C GLU A 143 -14.89 2.95 2.75
N LEU A 144 -14.21 3.02 1.61
CA LEU A 144 -13.38 4.16 1.29
C LEU A 144 -14.20 5.45 1.33
N GLU A 145 -15.38 5.48 0.72
CA GLU A 145 -16.29 6.63 0.77
C GLU A 145 -16.72 6.98 2.20
N ALA A 146 -17.01 5.98 3.03
CA ALA A 146 -17.37 6.20 4.43
C ALA A 146 -16.20 6.78 5.26
N VAL A 147 -14.97 6.34 4.99
CA VAL A 147 -13.76 6.90 5.60
C VAL A 147 -13.55 8.33 5.11
N LEU A 148 -13.54 8.56 3.79
CA LEU A 148 -13.36 9.89 3.20
C LEU A 148 -14.44 10.87 3.67
N ALA A 149 -15.66 10.44 3.97
CA ALA A 149 -16.70 11.33 4.51
C ALA A 149 -16.37 11.88 5.92
N GLN A 150 -15.51 11.19 6.67
CA GLN A 150 -15.11 11.54 8.04
C GLN A 150 -13.73 12.20 8.11
N VAL A 151 -12.91 12.01 7.06
CA VAL A 151 -11.52 12.45 6.98
C VAL A 151 -11.44 13.74 6.16
N PRO A 152 -11.22 14.91 6.78
CA PRO A 152 -11.18 16.16 6.02
C PRO A 152 -9.97 16.23 5.09
N GLN A 153 -8.83 15.64 5.47
CA GLN A 153 -7.61 15.71 4.69
C GLN A 153 -6.57 14.67 5.12
N PHE A 154 -5.87 14.00 4.19
CA PHE A 154 -4.77 13.08 4.50
C PHE A 154 -3.49 13.37 3.71
N ASP A 155 -2.33 13.24 4.35
CA ASP A 155 -1.03 13.51 3.76
C ASP A 155 -0.30 12.25 3.30
N ARG A 156 -0.84 11.07 3.64
CA ARG A 156 -0.27 9.76 3.28
C ARG A 156 -1.34 8.79 2.79
N LEU A 157 -1.02 8.08 1.72
CA LEU A 157 -1.72 6.89 1.26
C LEU A 157 -0.74 5.73 1.22
N VAL A 158 -1.14 4.60 1.79
CA VAL A 158 -0.44 3.34 1.61
C VAL A 158 -1.36 2.38 0.89
N VAL A 159 -0.85 1.72 -0.13
CA VAL A 159 -1.52 0.63 -0.84
C VAL A 159 -0.68 -0.62 -0.66
N SER A 160 -1.26 -1.65 -0.03
CA SER A 160 -0.62 -2.96 0.11
C SER A 160 -1.31 -3.97 -0.79
N GLY A 161 -0.57 -4.55 -1.74
CA GLY A 161 -1.11 -5.47 -2.74
C GLY A 161 -0.04 -5.97 -3.72
N HIS A 162 -0.25 -7.14 -4.32
CA HIS A 162 0.56 -7.61 -5.43
C HIS A 162 0.18 -6.84 -6.69
N HIS A 163 1.17 -6.26 -7.36
CA HIS A 163 0.96 -5.65 -8.67
C HIS A 163 1.42 -6.60 -9.78
N GLU A 164 0.51 -6.95 -10.68
CA GLU A 164 0.78 -7.77 -11.86
C GLU A 164 -0.15 -7.33 -13.00
N GLY A 165 0.39 -7.20 -14.21
CA GLY A 165 -0.42 -6.96 -15.42
C GLY A 165 -1.29 -5.69 -15.42
N GLY A 166 -0.98 -4.69 -14.58
CA GLY A 166 -1.77 -3.45 -14.46
C GLY A 166 -2.92 -3.50 -13.44
N TYR A 167 -2.95 -4.51 -12.59
CA TYR A 167 -3.92 -4.67 -11.49
C TYR A 167 -3.18 -4.66 -10.15
N PHE A 168 -3.85 -4.24 -9.09
CA PHE A 168 -3.43 -4.62 -7.74
C PHE A 168 -4.35 -5.72 -7.24
N ARG A 169 -3.78 -6.87 -6.91
CA ARG A 169 -4.46 -8.03 -6.38
C ARG A 169 -3.95 -8.30 -4.98
N GLY A 170 -4.86 -8.60 -4.06
CA GLY A 170 -4.47 -9.14 -2.77
C GLY A 170 -5.51 -10.11 -2.24
N GLU A 171 -5.24 -10.63 -1.04
CA GLU A 171 -6.07 -11.60 -0.34
C GLU A 171 -7.50 -11.12 0.00
N LEU A 172 -7.71 -9.81 0.12
CA LEU A 172 -8.99 -9.23 0.54
C LEU A 172 -9.78 -8.67 -0.65
N ALA A 173 -9.09 -8.02 -1.59
CA ALA A 173 -9.73 -7.45 -2.76
C ALA A 173 -8.78 -7.42 -3.97
N SER A 174 -9.36 -7.32 -5.16
CA SER A 174 -8.64 -7.06 -6.41
C SER A 174 -9.18 -5.78 -7.04
N VAL A 175 -8.27 -4.94 -7.53
CA VAL A 175 -8.59 -3.62 -8.08
C VAL A 175 -7.94 -3.50 -9.46
N THR A 176 -8.77 -3.28 -10.47
CA THR A 176 -8.32 -3.04 -11.85
C THR A 176 -7.73 -1.64 -12.01
N ARG A 177 -7.04 -1.40 -13.14
CA ARG A 177 -6.53 -0.08 -13.50
C ARG A 177 -7.64 0.99 -13.53
N GLU A 178 -8.78 0.68 -14.17
CA GLU A 178 -9.94 1.58 -14.28
C GLU A 178 -10.58 1.85 -12.91
N GLN A 179 -10.66 0.80 -12.10
CA GLN A 179 -11.14 0.90 -10.72
C GLN A 179 -10.21 1.77 -9.87
N TRP A 180 -8.89 1.67 -10.04
CA TRP A 180 -7.94 2.57 -9.40
C TRP A 180 -8.16 4.02 -9.79
N GLN A 181 -8.40 4.32 -11.07
CA GLN A 181 -8.71 5.68 -11.49
C GLN A 181 -9.94 6.22 -10.75
N THR A 182 -10.95 5.37 -10.53
CA THR A 182 -12.15 5.71 -9.76
C THR A 182 -11.86 5.99 -8.29
N LEU A 183 -11.07 5.13 -7.61
CA LEU A 183 -10.72 5.33 -6.20
C LEU A 183 -9.82 6.56 -6.01
N PHE A 184 -8.78 6.71 -6.83
CA PHE A 184 -7.83 7.82 -6.73
C PHE A 184 -8.48 9.17 -7.00
N ALA A 185 -9.41 9.28 -7.96
CA ALA A 185 -10.15 10.53 -8.18
C ALA A 185 -10.91 11.01 -6.92
N ARG A 186 -11.33 10.07 -6.05
CA ARG A 186 -11.99 10.39 -4.77
C ARG A 186 -10.98 10.78 -3.70
N ILE A 187 -9.94 9.96 -3.55
CA ILE A 187 -8.81 10.16 -2.63
C ILE A 187 -8.17 11.54 -2.89
N GLN A 188 -7.88 11.87 -4.13
CA GLN A 188 -7.21 13.10 -4.51
C GLN A 188 -7.93 14.36 -4.01
N ARG A 189 -9.26 14.38 -3.97
CA ARG A 189 -10.03 15.53 -3.47
C ARG A 189 -9.77 15.87 -2.00
N GLN A 190 -9.20 14.93 -1.25
CA GLN A 190 -8.90 15.07 0.18
C GLN A 190 -7.40 14.91 0.47
N ALA A 191 -6.56 14.75 -0.56
CA ALA A 191 -5.12 14.67 -0.36
C ALA A 191 -4.54 16.03 0.05
N ALA A 192 -3.69 16.03 1.09
CA ALA A 192 -2.90 17.18 1.50
C ALA A 192 -1.68 17.40 0.60
N ALA A 193 -1.14 18.61 0.64
CA ALA A 193 0.18 18.90 0.11
C ALA A 193 1.13 19.26 1.27
N PRO A 194 2.32 18.64 1.39
CA PRO A 194 2.85 17.56 0.55
C PRO A 194 2.11 16.22 0.72
N PHE A 195 2.06 15.41 -0.35
CA PHE A 195 1.42 14.09 -0.35
C PHE A 195 2.46 12.98 -0.51
N THR A 196 2.26 11.83 0.15
CA THR A 196 3.10 10.65 -0.07
C THR A 196 2.27 9.39 -0.32
N LEU A 197 2.57 8.70 -1.42
CA LEU A 197 2.05 7.38 -1.75
C LEU A 197 3.13 6.31 -1.48
N TYR A 198 2.81 5.34 -0.65
CA TYR A 198 3.57 4.11 -0.47
C TYR A 198 2.85 2.97 -1.20
N ALA A 199 3.43 2.48 -2.29
CA ALA A 199 2.89 1.36 -3.06
C ALA A 199 3.66 0.07 -2.73
N LEU A 200 3.17 -0.69 -1.75
CA LEU A 200 3.80 -1.89 -1.21
C LEU A 200 3.38 -3.11 -2.04
N GLY A 201 4.23 -3.46 -3.00
CA GLY A 201 4.01 -4.57 -3.92
C GLY A 201 5.18 -4.70 -4.89
N CYS A 202 5.28 -5.84 -5.56
CA CYS A 202 6.28 -6.04 -6.60
C CYS A 202 6.06 -5.06 -7.75
N HIS A 203 7.14 -4.51 -8.32
CA HIS A 203 7.09 -3.71 -9.55
C HIS A 203 6.20 -2.46 -9.52
N THR A 204 5.79 -2.00 -8.34
CA THR A 204 4.89 -0.85 -8.18
C THR A 204 5.54 0.48 -8.57
N ALA A 205 6.87 0.57 -8.50
CA ALA A 205 7.60 1.75 -8.92
C ALA A 205 8.28 1.58 -10.28
N LEU A 206 7.93 0.57 -11.09
CA LEU A 206 8.40 0.55 -12.48
C LEU A 206 8.04 1.88 -13.19
N PRO A 207 8.91 2.43 -14.04
CA PRO A 207 8.65 3.69 -14.75
C PRO A 207 7.30 3.73 -15.49
N SER A 208 6.90 2.61 -16.10
CA SER A 208 5.60 2.48 -16.78
C SER A 208 4.42 2.56 -15.81
N VAL A 209 4.50 1.88 -14.66
CA VAL A 209 3.46 1.91 -13.63
C VAL A 209 3.34 3.31 -13.03
N VAL A 210 4.46 3.93 -12.67
CA VAL A 210 4.47 5.31 -12.18
C VAL A 210 3.84 6.26 -13.19
N ARG A 211 4.23 6.17 -14.46
CA ARG A 211 3.76 7.07 -15.52
C ARG A 211 2.30 6.86 -15.92
N GLU A 212 1.83 5.61 -16.00
CA GLU A 212 0.49 5.28 -16.48
C GLU A 212 -0.56 5.27 -15.37
N LEU A 213 -0.16 4.87 -14.16
CA LEU A 213 -1.07 4.74 -13.03
C LEU A 213 -0.92 5.91 -12.08
N PHE A 214 0.23 6.10 -11.44
CA PHE A 214 0.30 7.00 -10.29
C PHE A 214 0.40 8.49 -10.66
N VAL A 215 1.21 8.86 -11.66
CA VAL A 215 1.39 10.27 -12.02
C VAL A 215 0.09 10.93 -12.51
N PRO A 216 -0.73 10.31 -13.40
CA PRO A 216 -2.01 10.88 -13.80
C PRO A 216 -2.97 11.06 -12.63
N LEU A 217 -2.88 10.18 -11.63
CA LEU A 217 -3.76 10.13 -10.46
C LEU A 217 -3.30 11.04 -9.30
N LEU A 218 -2.06 11.51 -9.35
CA LEU A 218 -1.44 12.34 -8.31
C LEU A 218 -1.04 13.71 -8.84
N ALA A 219 -1.71 14.18 -9.89
CA ALA A 219 -1.44 15.41 -10.64
C ALA A 219 -1.56 16.73 -9.84
N HIS A 220 -1.51 16.68 -8.50
CA HIS A 220 -1.32 17.88 -7.70
C HIS A 220 0.11 18.42 -7.86
N PRO A 221 0.29 19.65 -8.34
CA PRO A 221 1.60 20.28 -8.55
C PRO A 221 2.27 20.72 -7.23
N ARG A 222 2.03 20.00 -6.12
CA ARG A 222 2.59 20.34 -4.82
C ARG A 222 3.09 19.08 -4.11
N GLN A 223 4.31 18.68 -4.46
CA GLN A 223 5.17 17.79 -3.69
C GLN A 223 4.55 16.40 -3.45
N THR A 224 4.47 15.60 -4.52
CA THR A 224 4.03 14.20 -4.42
C THR A 224 5.24 13.29 -4.42
N LEU A 225 5.45 12.56 -3.32
CA LEU A 225 6.45 11.49 -3.23
C LEU A 225 5.75 10.14 -3.47
N ILE A 226 6.25 9.36 -4.42
CA ILE A 226 5.85 7.96 -4.61
C ILE A 226 7.02 7.09 -4.18
N VAL A 227 6.75 6.14 -3.31
CA VAL A 227 7.69 5.13 -2.82
C VAL A 227 7.16 3.76 -3.22
N GLY A 228 7.93 2.98 -3.97
CA GLY A 228 7.51 1.64 -4.40
C GLY A 228 8.69 0.78 -4.84
N ALA A 229 8.41 -0.47 -5.20
CA ALA A 229 9.45 -1.43 -5.58
C ALA A 229 9.63 -1.49 -7.11
N GLU A 230 10.86 -1.56 -7.60
CA GLU A 230 11.13 -1.81 -9.03
C GLU A 230 11.23 -3.31 -9.36
N ALA A 231 11.43 -4.14 -8.35
CA ALA A 231 11.56 -5.59 -8.45
C ALA A 231 10.62 -6.30 -7.47
N TYR A 232 10.95 -7.54 -7.13
CA TYR A 232 10.23 -8.32 -6.13
C TYR A 232 10.33 -7.67 -4.74
N ALA A 233 9.20 -7.16 -4.26
CA ALA A 233 9.11 -6.62 -2.91
C ALA A 233 9.19 -7.77 -1.89
N PRO A 234 9.86 -7.55 -0.75
CA PRO A 234 9.72 -8.42 0.41
C PRO A 234 8.26 -8.59 0.82
N THR A 235 7.93 -9.76 1.34
CA THR A 235 6.60 -10.05 1.89
C THR A 235 6.36 -9.25 3.17
N ARG A 236 5.08 -9.02 3.48
CA ARG A 236 4.60 -8.27 4.67
C ARG A 236 5.18 -8.76 6.00
N PHE A 237 5.62 -10.01 6.11
CA PHE A 237 6.15 -10.60 7.36
C PHE A 237 7.67 -10.51 7.48
N GLU A 238 8.36 -10.19 6.40
CA GLU A 238 9.81 -10.12 6.43
C GLU A 238 10.28 -8.91 7.26
N ALA A 239 11.21 -9.14 8.20
CA ALA A 239 11.79 -8.08 9.03
C ALA A 239 12.38 -6.92 8.20
N ARG A 240 12.87 -7.21 7.00
CA ARG A 240 13.35 -6.20 6.06
C ARG A 240 12.25 -5.28 5.51
N ASN A 241 11.03 -5.79 5.30
CA ASN A 241 9.90 -4.97 4.88
C ASN A 241 9.51 -3.98 5.99
N LEU A 242 9.42 -4.48 7.22
CA LEU A 242 8.98 -3.69 8.37
C LEU A 242 10.02 -2.64 8.77
N SER A 243 11.31 -2.98 8.67
CA SER A 243 12.40 -2.02 8.88
C SER A 243 12.44 -0.95 7.79
N PHE A 244 12.17 -1.33 6.54
CA PHE A 244 12.03 -0.38 5.44
C PHE A 244 10.88 0.59 5.69
N MET A 245 9.71 0.11 6.10
CA MET A 245 8.54 0.94 6.39
C MET A 245 8.81 1.94 7.53
N ASP A 246 9.42 1.50 8.63
CA ASP A 246 9.82 2.36 9.77
C ASP A 246 10.74 3.50 9.30
N GLU A 247 11.73 3.17 8.48
CA GLU A 247 12.68 4.13 7.94
C GLU A 247 12.02 5.09 6.93
N ALA A 248 11.19 4.58 6.02
CA ALA A 248 10.51 5.38 5.00
C ALA A 248 9.55 6.41 5.61
N LEU A 249 8.75 5.98 6.59
CA LEU A 249 7.84 6.87 7.33
C LEU A 249 8.61 7.92 8.14
N THR A 250 9.77 7.57 8.69
CA THR A 250 10.66 8.51 9.41
C THR A 250 11.25 9.56 8.47
N LEU A 251 11.62 9.17 7.24
CA LEU A 251 12.30 10.03 6.28
C LEU A 251 11.38 10.93 5.46
N GLN A 252 10.08 10.63 5.39
CA GLN A 252 9.13 11.29 4.50
C GLN A 252 9.25 12.82 4.48
N THR A 253 9.15 13.47 5.66
CA THR A 253 9.20 14.94 5.75
C THR A 253 10.53 15.49 5.25
N THR A 254 11.64 14.81 5.56
CA THR A 254 12.98 15.20 5.12
C THR A 254 13.14 15.03 3.61
N ILE A 255 12.59 13.98 3.01
CA ILE A 255 12.62 13.77 1.55
C ILE A 255 11.95 14.94 0.82
N HIS A 256 10.78 15.38 1.29
CA HIS A 256 10.07 16.52 0.70
C HIS A 256 10.86 17.84 0.79
N GLN A 257 11.62 18.03 1.88
CA GLN A 257 12.45 19.21 2.12
C GLN A 257 13.78 19.20 1.35
N HIS A 258 14.33 18.02 1.05
CA HIS A 258 15.68 17.83 0.49
C HIS A 258 15.67 17.10 -0.86
N ARG A 259 14.85 17.57 -1.79
CA ARG A 259 14.62 16.97 -3.12
C ARG A 259 15.90 16.64 -3.90
N ALA A 260 16.90 17.51 -3.80
CA ALA A 260 18.18 17.34 -4.51
C ALA A 260 18.97 16.09 -4.06
N ASP A 261 18.64 15.50 -2.91
CA ASP A 261 19.30 14.30 -2.36
C ASP A 261 18.40 13.04 -2.43
N LEU A 262 17.46 12.99 -3.40
CA LEU A 262 16.56 11.84 -3.56
C LEU A 262 17.34 10.50 -3.66
N ARG A 263 18.50 10.51 -4.32
CA ARG A 263 19.41 9.37 -4.40
C ARG A 263 19.97 8.97 -3.03
N GLY A 264 20.38 9.91 -2.18
CA GLY A 264 20.87 9.61 -0.84
C GLY A 264 19.79 8.95 0.02
N PHE A 265 18.55 9.43 -0.07
CA PHE A 265 17.41 8.80 0.60
C PHE A 265 17.13 7.39 0.06
N GLN A 266 17.16 7.20 -1.26
CA GLN A 266 17.00 5.88 -1.87
C GLN A 266 18.07 4.90 -1.37
N GLN A 267 19.34 5.30 -1.38
CA GLN A 267 20.44 4.48 -0.86
C GLN A 267 20.27 4.13 0.61
N ARG A 268 19.78 5.08 1.42
CA ARG A 268 19.49 4.84 2.85
C ARG A 268 18.40 3.78 3.02
N LEU A 269 17.30 3.89 2.28
CA LEU A 269 16.21 2.90 2.29
C LEU A 269 16.66 1.52 1.80
N ARG A 270 17.54 1.47 0.79
CA ARG A 270 18.09 0.20 0.26
C ARG A 270 18.98 -0.55 1.24
N ARG A 271 19.48 0.07 2.31
CA ARG A 271 20.21 -0.64 3.39
C ARG A 271 19.35 -1.72 4.04
N HIS A 272 18.03 -1.62 3.92
CA HIS A 272 17.08 -2.63 4.36
C HIS A 272 16.86 -3.76 3.34
N ARG A 273 17.64 -3.84 2.26
CA ARG A 273 17.50 -4.89 1.22
C ARG A 273 16.10 -4.94 0.59
N TRP A 274 15.49 -3.77 0.43
CA TRP A 274 14.23 -3.53 -0.28
C TRP A 274 14.57 -2.85 -1.63
N PRO A 275 14.04 -3.32 -2.78
CA PRO A 275 14.37 -2.78 -4.10
C PRO A 275 13.58 -1.49 -4.37
N VAL A 276 13.84 -0.46 -3.56
CA VAL A 276 13.08 0.80 -3.56
C VAL A 276 13.46 1.70 -4.74
N ALA A 277 12.44 2.23 -5.38
CA ALA A 277 12.52 3.41 -6.22
C ALA A 277 11.66 4.54 -5.65
N LEU A 278 12.10 5.77 -5.90
CA LEU A 278 11.45 7.00 -5.45
C LEU A 278 11.10 7.85 -6.67
N TRP A 279 9.91 8.43 -6.67
CA TRP A 279 9.53 9.48 -7.61
C TRP A 279 9.07 10.72 -6.85
N LEU A 280 9.62 11.89 -7.16
CA LEU A 280 9.24 13.16 -6.54
C LEU A 280 9.24 14.29 -7.58
N ASP A 281 8.07 14.83 -7.89
CA ASP A 281 7.89 15.98 -8.78
C ASP A 281 8.68 15.89 -10.10
N GLY A 282 8.65 14.72 -10.75
CA GLY A 282 9.34 14.47 -12.02
C GLY A 282 10.79 13.98 -11.90
N GLN A 283 11.35 13.90 -10.69
CA GLN A 283 12.62 13.23 -10.43
C GLN A 283 12.36 11.77 -10.06
N TYR A 284 13.02 10.84 -10.75
CA TYR A 284 12.90 9.40 -10.53
C TYR A 284 14.27 8.81 -10.21
N GLU A 285 14.37 8.07 -9.09
CA GLU A 285 15.60 7.41 -8.66
C GLU A 285 15.32 5.92 -8.36
N ALA A 286 16.03 5.02 -9.04
CA ALA A 286 15.85 3.57 -8.97
C ALA A 286 17.21 2.83 -8.92
N GLN A 287 17.21 1.51 -8.81
CA GLN A 287 18.41 0.68 -8.60
C GLN A 287 19.29 0.59 -9.85
N ASP A 288 18.70 0.28 -11.01
CA ASP A 288 19.45 -0.08 -12.21
C ASP A 288 19.36 0.97 -13.33
N TYR A 289 18.52 2.00 -13.17
CA TYR A 289 18.31 3.04 -14.18
C TYR A 289 18.06 4.41 -13.52
N ALA A 290 18.82 5.43 -13.95
CA ALA A 290 18.41 6.82 -13.83
C ALA A 290 17.71 7.21 -15.13
N GLU A 291 16.52 6.68 -15.39
CA GLU A 291 15.69 7.17 -16.48
C GLU A 291 14.87 8.36 -15.96
N ALA A 292 14.95 9.51 -16.64
CA ALA A 292 14.00 10.58 -16.38
C ALA A 292 12.62 10.05 -16.75
N VAL A 293 11.72 9.94 -15.78
CA VAL A 293 10.29 9.75 -16.03
C VAL A 293 9.70 11.17 -16.07
N PRO A 294 9.66 11.82 -17.25
CA PRO A 294 9.17 13.18 -17.33
C PRO A 294 7.73 13.21 -16.81
N LEU A 295 7.40 14.26 -16.08
CA LEU A 295 6.00 14.62 -15.90
C LEU A 295 5.34 14.62 -17.29
N PRO A 296 4.12 14.07 -17.46
CA PRO A 296 3.29 14.44 -18.59
C PRO A 296 3.37 15.96 -18.71
N ALA A 297 3.68 16.47 -19.91
CA ALA A 297 3.70 17.91 -20.16
C ALA A 297 2.44 18.47 -19.49
N ALA A 298 2.66 19.31 -18.47
CA ALA A 298 1.67 19.54 -17.43
C ALA A 298 0.28 19.62 -18.05
N VAL A 299 -0.69 18.91 -17.47
CA VAL A 299 -2.04 19.48 -17.45
C VAL A 299 -1.82 20.79 -16.70
N ALA A 300 -1.48 21.84 -17.45
CA ALA A 300 -1.29 23.16 -16.90
C ALA A 300 -2.54 23.38 -16.08
N PRO A 301 -2.44 23.68 -14.78
CA PRO A 301 -3.62 24.03 -14.03
C PRO A 301 -4.30 25.09 -14.87
N ASP A 302 -5.53 24.81 -15.31
CA ASP A 302 -6.24 25.69 -16.22
C ASP A 302 -6.33 27.02 -15.48
N ALA A 303 -5.45 27.96 -15.82
CA ALA A 303 -5.31 29.21 -15.10
C ALA A 303 -6.61 30.02 -15.19
N ALA A 304 -7.50 29.64 -16.11
CA ALA A 304 -8.86 30.13 -16.26
C ALA A 304 -9.82 29.68 -15.14
N ALA A 305 -9.59 28.55 -14.45
CA ALA A 305 -10.54 28.03 -13.45
C ALA A 305 -10.37 28.63 -12.04
N MET A 306 -9.23 29.28 -11.75
CA MET A 306 -9.00 29.95 -10.46
C MET A 306 -9.34 31.45 -10.48
N SER A 307 -9.64 32.04 -11.64
CA SER A 307 -9.99 33.47 -11.76
C SER A 307 -11.50 33.75 -11.66
N GLN A 308 -12.34 32.75 -11.41
CA GLN A 308 -13.80 32.92 -11.27
C GLN A 308 -14.32 32.62 -9.85
N ARG A 309 -13.42 32.59 -8.86
CA ARG A 309 -13.79 32.54 -7.44
C ARG A 309 -13.04 33.62 -6.68
N ASP A 310 -13.25 34.86 -7.10
CA ASP A 310 -13.12 36.07 -6.28
C ASP A 310 -14.34 36.96 -6.58
#